data_AF-A0A9D2QLE0-F1
#
_entry.id   AF-A0A9D2QLE0-F1
#
_cell.length_a   1.000
_cell.length_b   1.000
_cell.length_c   1.000
_cell.angle_alpha   90.00
_cell.angle_beta   90.00
_cell.angle_gamma   90.00
#
_symmetry.space_group_name_H-M   'P 1'
#
loop_
_entity.id
_entity.type
_entity.pdbx_description
1 polymer ?
#
loop_
_entity_poly.entity_id
_entity_poly.type
_entity_poly.pdbx_seq_one_letter_code
_entity_poly.pdbx_strand_id
1 'polypeptide(L)' 'MNIDCSNLVSEMAKKEVSIHEIAFLLGEEDEAVMSKMRGTSEWSYNEVITIRDALFPEYELGYLFKEKKRQDA' A
#
# COMPACT_ATOMS: atom_id res chain seq x y z
N MET A 1 -0.77 -3.96 12.06
CA MET A 1 -1.81 -4.71 11.32
C MET A 1 -1.14 -5.56 10.24
N ASN A 2 -1.58 -6.80 10.00
CA ASN A 2 -1.00 -7.64 8.95
C ASN A 2 -1.76 -7.37 7.63
N ILE A 3 -1.19 -6.54 6.75
CA ILE A 3 -1.84 -6.07 5.52
C ILE A 3 -1.36 -6.86 4.30
N ASP A 4 -2.29 -7.20 3.42
CA ASP A 4 -2.09 -7.74 2.08
C ASP A 4 -2.22 -6.59 1.06
N CYS A 5 -1.11 -6.29 0.38
CA CYS A 5 -1.02 -5.23 -0.61
C CYS A 5 -1.15 -5.74 -2.06
N SER A 6 -1.59 -6.99 -2.29
CA SER A 6 -1.70 -7.57 -3.64
C SER A 6 -2.57 -6.76 -4.59
N ASN A 7 -3.67 -6.17 -4.08
CA ASN A 7 -4.54 -5.28 -4.86
C ASN A 7 -3.83 -3.96 -5.19
N LEU A 8 -3.18 -3.32 -4.20
CA LEU A 8 -2.38 -2.12 -4.44
C LEU A 8 -1.33 -2.36 -5.54
N VAL A 9 -0.56 -3.45 -5.44
CA VAL A 9 0.46 -3.83 -6.44
C VAL A 9 -0.16 -4.04 -7.83
N SER A 10 -1.34 -4.66 -7.90
CA SER A 10 -2.05 -4.88 -9.16
C SER A 10 -2.51 -3.57 -9.79
N GLU A 11 -3.03 -2.63 -8.99
CA GLU A 11 -3.46 -1.33 -9.50
C GLU A 11 -2.27 -0.42 -9.86
N MET A 12 -1.16 -0.50 -9.10
CA MET A 12 0.09 0.15 -9.46
C MET A 12 0.56 -0.27 -10.85
N ALA A 13 0.59 -1.58 -11.13
CA ALA A 13 1.00 -2.09 -12.43
C ALA A 13 0.09 -1.65 -13.58
N LYS A 14 -1.23 -1.57 -13.35
CA LYS A 14 -2.19 -1.11 -14.37
C LYS A 14 -2.09 0.39 -14.66
N LYS A 15 -1.74 1.19 -13.66
CA LYS A 15 -1.62 2.65 -13.75
C LYS A 15 -0.18 3.14 -14.00
N GLU A 16 0.76 2.21 -14.12
CA GLU A 16 2.20 2.51 -14.23
C GLU A 16 2.75 3.32 -13.04
N VAL A 17 2.14 3.20 -11.87
CA VAL A 17 2.61 3.85 -10.63
C VAL A 17 3.78 3.06 -10.07
N SER A 18 4.92 3.70 -9.95
CA SER A 18 6.12 3.10 -9.38
C SER A 18 6.13 3.12 -7.84
N ILE A 19 6.93 2.25 -7.22
CA ILE A 19 7.21 2.32 -5.78
C ILE A 19 7.83 3.66 -5.41
N HIS A 20 8.69 4.19 -6.29
CA HIS A 20 9.36 5.47 -6.11
C HIS A 20 8.37 6.63 -6.01
N GLU A 21 7.27 6.62 -6.77
CA GLU A 21 6.21 7.63 -6.65
C GLU A 21 5.51 7.58 -5.29
N ILE A 22 5.27 6.39 -4.76
CA ILE A 22 4.71 6.22 -3.41
C ILE A 22 5.69 6.72 -2.36
N ALA A 23 6.97 6.38 -2.49
CA ALA A 23 8.03 6.83 -1.60
C ALA A 23 8.15 8.36 -1.60
N PHE A 24 8.18 8.97 -2.78
CA PHE A 24 8.19 10.41 -2.96
C PHE A 24 6.95 11.09 -2.36
N LEU A 25 5.76 10.51 -2.58
CA LEU A 25 4.50 11.02 -2.02
C LEU A 25 4.49 11.01 -0.49
N LEU A 26 5.11 10.01 0.13
CA LEU A 26 5.15 9.85 1.58
C LEU A 26 6.36 10.51 2.25
N GLY A 27 7.35 10.98 1.47
CA GLY A 27 8.62 11.46 2.01
C GLY A 27 9.45 10.34 2.64
N GLU A 28 9.33 9.12 2.11
CA GLU A 28 10.07 7.93 2.55
C GLU A 28 11.05 7.46 1.48
N GLU A 29 11.93 6.53 1.87
CA GLU A 29 12.79 5.79 0.94
C GLU A 29 12.03 4.61 0.32
N ASP A 30 12.37 4.24 -0.92
CA ASP A 30 11.78 3.08 -1.63
C ASP A 30 11.81 1.79 -0.78
N GLU A 31 12.89 1.56 -0.02
CA GLU A 31 13.04 0.37 0.83
C GLU A 31 12.07 0.36 2.03
N ALA A 32 11.70 1.54 2.54
CA ALA A 32 10.71 1.65 3.61
C ALA A 32 9.31 1.27 3.11
N VAL A 33 8.94 1.77 1.93
CA VAL A 33 7.69 1.41 1.23
C VAL A 33 7.67 -0.09 0.90
N MET A 34 8.77 -0.63 0.38
CA MET A 34 8.91 -2.06 0.09
C MET A 34 8.77 -2.94 1.32
N SER A 35 9.34 -2.52 2.45
CA SER A 35 9.19 -3.20 3.73
C SER A 35 7.73 -3.26 4.17
N LYS A 36 6.99 -2.15 4.03
CA LYS A 36 5.55 -2.11 4.35
C LYS A 36 4.72 -2.98 3.41
N MET A 37 5.01 -2.97 2.11
CA MET A 37 4.34 -3.82 1.12
C MET A 37 4.58 -5.32 1.38
N ARG A 38 5.78 -5.69 1.84
CA ARG A 38 6.13 -7.06 2.25
C ARG A 38 5.53 -7.44 3.61
N GLY A 39 5.10 -6.45 4.39
CA GLY A 39 4.55 -6.62 5.73
C GLY A 39 5.63 -6.81 6.81
N THR A 40 6.87 -6.38 6.55
CA THR A 40 7.94 -6.34 7.57
C THR A 40 7.86 -5.10 8.45
N SER A 41 7.17 -4.06 7.99
CA SER A 41 6.79 -2.87 8.77
C SER A 41 5.32 -2.53 8.55
N GLU A 42 4.75 -1.74 9.47
CA GLU A 42 3.34 -1.38 9.42
C GLU A 42 3.10 -0.09 8.62
N TRP A 43 1.96 -0.03 7.96
CA TRP A 43 1.42 1.20 7.41
C TRP A 43 0.75 2.05 8.50
N SER A 44 0.97 3.35 8.48
CA SER A 44 0.17 4.29 9.26
C SER A 44 -1.16 4.59 8.56
N TYR A 45 -2.17 5.00 9.33
CA TYR A 45 -3.47 5.38 8.75
C TYR A 45 -3.35 6.55 7.76
N ASN A 46 -2.49 7.53 8.06
CA ASN A 46 -2.29 8.69 7.18
C ASN A 46 -1.63 8.28 5.87
N GLU A 47 -0.69 7.34 5.87
CA GLU A 47 -0.04 6.86 4.65
C GLU A 47 -1.03 6.20 3.70
N VAL A 48 -1.87 5.30 4.21
CA VAL A 48 -2.84 4.58 3.36
C VAL A 48 -3.91 5.52 2.80
N ILE A 49 -4.33 6.54 3.57
CA ILE A 49 -5.21 7.61 3.12
C ILE A 49 -4.55 8.42 2.01
N THR A 50 -3.31 8.86 2.23
CA THR A 50 -2.55 9.67 1.26
C THR A 50 -2.35 8.93 -0.07
N ILE A 51 -1.95 7.65 -0.02
CA ILE A 51 -1.80 6.82 -1.23
C ILE A 51 -3.14 6.71 -1.98
N ARG A 52 -4.23 6.41 -1.26
CA ARG A 52 -5.56 6.31 -1.87
C ARG A 52 -5.95 7.63 -2.53
N ASP A 53 -5.94 8.73 -1.79
CA ASP A 53 -6.46 10.01 -2.29
C ASP A 53 -5.64 10.57 -3.45
N ALA A 54 -4.32 10.35 -3.45
CA ALA A 54 -3.44 10.88 -4.48
C ALA A 54 -3.36 10.00 -5.75
N LEU A 55 -3.34 8.66 -5.60
CA LEU A 55 -2.99 7.74 -6.70
C LEU A 55 -4.16 6.83 -7.11
N PHE A 56 -5.07 6.55 -6.17
CA PHE A 56 -6.14 5.56 -6.31
C PHE A 56 -7.49 6.06 -5.77
N PRO A 57 -7.93 7.30 -6.09
CA PRO A 57 -9.12 7.90 -5.46
C PRO A 57 -10.42 7.19 -5.81
N GLU A 58 -10.43 6.35 -6.84
CA GLU A 58 -11.58 5.53 -7.23
C GLU A 58 -11.75 4.25 -6.40
N TYR A 59 -10.77 3.90 -5.57
CA TYR A 59 -10.74 2.65 -4.81
C TYR A 59 -10.93 2.87 -3.31
N GLU A 60 -11.55 1.89 -2.64
CA GLU A 60 -11.68 1.90 -1.19
C GLU A 60 -10.38 1.44 -0.50
N LEU A 61 -10.12 1.97 0.71
CA LEU A 61 -8.96 1.53 1.51
C LEU A 61 -8.96 0.02 1.75
N GLY A 62 -10.12 -0.56 2.07
CA GLY A 62 -10.23 -2.00 2.35
C GLY A 62 -10.00 -2.88 1.11
N TYR A 63 -10.16 -2.31 -0.09
CA TYR A 63 -9.77 -2.98 -1.33
C TYR A 63 -8.25 -2.93 -1.52
N LEU A 64 -7.64 -1.74 -1.40
CA LEU A 64 -6.20 -1.56 -1.63
C LEU A 64 -5.32 -2.24 -0.56
N PHE A 65 -5.73 -2.12 0.70
CA PHE A 65 -4.99 -2.53 1.90
C PHE A 65 -5.80 -3.57 2.67
N LYS A 66 -5.91 -4.78 2.12
CA LYS A 66 -6.76 -5.82 2.68
C LYS A 66 -6.11 -6.41 3.94
N GLU A 67 -6.88 -6.68 4.98
CA GLU A 67 -6.35 -7.42 6.12
C GLU A 67 -6.01 -8.86 5.70
N LYS A 68 -4.79 -9.33 5.99
CA LYS A 68 -4.46 -10.75 5.84
C LYS A 68 -5.37 -11.52 6.78
N LYS A 69 -6.32 -12.28 6.21
CA LYS A 69 -7.10 -13.24 6.98
C LYS A 69 -6.11 -14.11 7.75
N ARG A 70 -6.22 -14.09 9.08
CA ARG A 70 -5.52 -15.06 9.92
C ARG A 70 -5.97 -16.43 9.42
N GLN A 71 -5.08 -17.19 8.81
CA GLN A 71 -5.32 -18.61 8.57
C GLN A 71 -5.26 -19.23 9.96
N ASP A 72 -6.40 -19.28 10.65
CA ASP A 72 -6.56 -20.17 11.79
C ASP A 72 -6.42 -21.59 11.23
N ALA A 73 -5.30 -22.23 11.54
CA ALA A 73 -5.02 -23.64 11.30
C ALA A 73 -5.10 -24.38 12.64
#